data_AF-A0A0G1D3R1-F1
#
_entry.id   AF-A0A0G1D3R1-F1
#
_cell.length_a   1.000
_cell.length_b   1.000
_cell.length_c   1.000
_cell.angle_alpha   90.00
_cell.angle_beta   90.00
_cell.angle_gamma   90.00
#
_symmetry.space_group_name_H-M   'P 1'
#
loop_
_entity.id
_entity.type
_entity.pdbx_description
1 polymer ?
#
loop_
_entity_poly.entity_id
_entity_poly.type
_entity_poly.pdbx_seq_one_letter_code
_entity_poly.pdbx_strand_id
1 'polypeptide(L)'
;MATDGPTPTPCDQEIFEKGELIALLDGSSNAVENWVKEVAEKANARLDWHYTGGVAQVLHLGDMESRRRVERVAVDMPQVENPMVMRRIPADSPGLYRKGVTETPKNAIAAFMDPVSGEQAFI
;
A
#
# COMPACT_ATOMS: atom_id res chain seq x y z
N MET A 1 13.00 -14.44 1.18
CA MET A 1 12.06 -15.59 1.22
C MET A 1 11.05 -15.29 2.31
N ALA A 2 9.75 -15.33 2.03
CA ALA A 2 8.72 -15.16 3.05
C ALA A 2 8.71 -16.43 3.93
N THR A 3 8.87 -16.28 5.24
CA THR A 3 8.93 -17.39 6.20
C THR A 3 7.58 -17.77 6.79
N ASP A 4 6.49 -17.13 6.34
CA ASP A 4 5.26 -17.03 7.12
C ASP A 4 4.03 -17.61 6.38
N GLY A 5 4.22 -18.50 5.40
CA GLY A 5 3.13 -19.06 4.56
C GLY A 5 3.41 -19.06 3.04
N PRO A 6 2.41 -19.38 2.20
CA PRO A 6 2.60 -19.52 0.76
C PRO A 6 3.00 -18.19 0.11
N THR A 7 3.85 -18.26 -0.92
CA THR A 7 4.23 -17.09 -1.72
C THR A 7 2.98 -16.41 -2.29
N PRO A 8 2.82 -15.08 -2.12
CA PRO A 8 1.72 -14.33 -2.72
C PRO A 8 1.61 -14.53 -4.23
N THR A 9 0.41 -14.32 -4.78
CA THR A 9 0.21 -14.32 -6.23
C THR A 9 1.05 -13.24 -6.90
N PRO A 10 1.42 -13.40 -8.19
CA PRO A 10 2.08 -12.34 -8.93
C PRO A 10 1.26 -11.04 -8.91
N CYS A 11 1.95 -9.91 -8.91
CA CYS A 11 1.34 -8.59 -8.89
C CYS A 11 0.39 -8.34 -10.08
N ASP A 12 -0.68 -7.59 -9.85
CA ASP A 12 -1.55 -7.04 -10.88
C ASP A 12 -0.85 -5.86 -11.57
N GLN A 13 -0.36 -6.12 -12.78
CA GLN A 13 0.40 -5.15 -13.58
C GLN A 13 -0.39 -3.86 -13.85
N GLU A 14 -1.71 -3.93 -13.96
CA GLU A 14 -2.53 -2.75 -14.22
C GLU A 14 -2.63 -1.86 -12.98
N ILE A 15 -2.79 -2.47 -11.79
CA ILE A 15 -2.79 -1.75 -10.52
C ILE A 15 -1.43 -1.13 -10.26
N PHE A 16 -0.33 -1.84 -10.57
CA PHE A 16 1.02 -1.29 -10.47
C PHE A 16 1.24 -0.05 -11.33
N GLU A 17 0.67 -0.03 -12.54
CA GLU A 17 0.86 1.05 -13.51
C GLU A 17 -0.06 2.25 -13.26
N LYS A 18 -1.33 1.98 -12.95
CA LYS A 18 -2.38 3.01 -12.92
C LYS A 18 -2.96 3.25 -11.54
N GLY A 19 -2.60 2.43 -10.56
CA GLY A 19 -3.16 2.47 -9.23
C GLY A 19 -2.74 3.71 -8.45
N GLU A 20 -3.58 4.07 -7.49
CA GLU A 20 -3.39 5.20 -6.61
C GLU A 20 -3.02 4.70 -5.22
N LEU A 21 -1.94 5.23 -4.66
CA LEU A 21 -1.47 4.86 -3.33
C LEU A 21 -2.54 5.17 -2.28
N ILE A 22 -2.95 4.18 -1.48
CA ILE A 22 -3.91 4.33 -0.37
C ILE A 22 -3.25 4.26 1.00
N ALA A 23 -2.20 3.46 1.13
CA ALA A 23 -1.60 3.16 2.42
C ALA A 23 -0.17 2.64 2.28
N LEU A 24 0.59 2.84 3.35
CA LEU A 24 1.92 2.32 3.56
C LEU A 24 1.88 1.40 4.78
N LEU A 25 2.36 0.17 4.60
CA LEU A 25 2.36 -0.88 5.60
C LEU A 25 3.79 -1.33 5.88
N ASP A 26 4.07 -1.61 7.14
CA ASP A 26 5.21 -2.41 7.58
C ASP A 26 4.69 -3.80 7.99
N GLY A 27 5.46 -4.83 7.72
CA GLY A 27 5.06 -6.20 8.03
C GLY A 27 5.69 -7.22 7.09
N SER A 28 5.35 -8.49 7.29
CA SER A 28 5.75 -9.56 6.38
C SER A 28 4.80 -9.68 5.20
N SER A 29 5.29 -10.19 4.06
CA SER A 29 4.54 -10.24 2.81
C SER A 29 3.17 -10.92 2.94
N ASN A 30 3.07 -11.97 3.76
CA ASN A 30 1.82 -12.71 3.92
C ASN A 30 0.83 -11.97 4.81
N ALA A 31 1.33 -11.24 5.80
CA ALA A 31 0.51 -10.39 6.65
C ALA A 31 -0.07 -9.23 5.85
N VAL A 32 0.78 -8.56 5.04
CA VAL A 32 0.35 -7.53 4.09
C VAL A 32 -0.66 -8.07 3.08
N GLU A 33 -0.38 -9.21 2.45
CA GLU A 33 -1.27 -9.87 1.49
C GLU A 33 -2.65 -10.15 2.09
N ASN A 34 -2.71 -10.71 3.31
CA ASN A 34 -3.97 -11.00 3.98
C ASN A 34 -4.76 -9.73 4.27
N TRP A 35 -4.09 -8.68 4.76
CA TRP A 35 -4.71 -7.39 5.00
C TRP A 35 -5.29 -6.80 3.71
N VAL A 36 -4.51 -6.79 2.62
CA VAL A 36 -4.92 -6.23 1.33
C VAL A 36 -6.13 -6.98 0.77
N LYS A 37 -6.12 -8.33 0.84
CA LYS A 37 -7.25 -9.16 0.42
C LYS A 37 -8.50 -8.90 1.23
N GLU A 38 -8.39 -8.82 2.56
CA GLU A 38 -9.53 -8.55 3.43
C GLU A 38 -10.15 -7.18 3.16
N VAL A 39 -9.32 -6.15 2.97
CA VAL A 39 -9.83 -4.81 2.59
C VAL A 39 -10.46 -4.83 1.20
N ALA A 40 -9.83 -5.50 0.23
CA ALA A 40 -10.35 -5.59 -1.14
C ALA A 40 -11.73 -6.27 -1.18
N GLU A 41 -11.89 -7.37 -0.43
CA GLU A 41 -13.15 -8.11 -0.31
C GLU A 41 -14.23 -7.26 0.35
N LYS A 42 -13.97 -6.70 1.54
CA LYS A 42 -14.94 -5.88 2.27
C LYS A 42 -15.35 -4.60 1.54
N ALA A 43 -14.41 -3.97 0.83
CA ALA A 43 -14.68 -2.75 0.07
C ALA A 43 -15.28 -3.02 -1.32
N ASN A 44 -15.28 -4.27 -1.78
CA ASN A 44 -15.54 -4.67 -3.16
C ASN A 44 -14.77 -3.75 -4.13
N ALA A 45 -13.45 -3.83 -4.06
CA ALA A 45 -12.52 -2.95 -4.76
C ALA A 45 -11.27 -3.70 -5.24
N ARG A 46 -10.61 -3.16 -6.27
CA ARG A 46 -9.33 -3.70 -6.76
C ARG A 46 -8.17 -3.08 -5.99
N LEU A 47 -7.47 -3.90 -5.23
CA LEU A 47 -6.25 -3.54 -4.51
C LEU A 47 -5.13 -4.51 -4.85
N ASP A 48 -3.91 -4.01 -4.86
CA ASP A 48 -2.68 -4.80 -4.85
C ASP A 48 -1.61 -4.06 -4.04
N TRP A 49 -0.50 -4.71 -3.73
CA TRP A 49 0.59 -4.12 -2.97
C TRP A 49 1.97 -4.45 -3.53
N HIS A 50 2.92 -3.56 -3.27
CA HIS A 50 4.30 -3.71 -3.75
C HIS A 50 5.31 -3.24 -2.69
N TYR A 51 6.37 -4.01 -2.46
CA TYR A 51 7.48 -3.56 -1.62
C TYR A 51 8.38 -2.59 -2.38
N THR A 52 8.74 -1.49 -1.74
CA THR A 52 9.83 -0.62 -2.17
C THR A 52 10.45 0.03 -0.95
N GLY A 53 11.78 0.04 -0.88
CA GLY A 53 12.50 0.63 0.26
C GLY A 53 12.16 0.02 1.61
N GLY A 54 11.76 -1.26 1.66
CA GLY A 54 11.34 -1.95 2.89
C GLY A 54 9.90 -1.69 3.33
N VAL A 55 9.13 -0.88 2.59
CA VAL A 55 7.75 -0.54 2.91
C VAL A 55 6.79 -1.15 1.87
N ALA A 56 5.69 -1.73 2.32
CA ALA A 56 4.62 -2.19 1.43
C ALA A 56 3.71 -1.03 1.05
N GLN A 57 3.60 -0.79 -0.25
CA GLN A 57 2.77 0.26 -0.83
C GLN A 57 1.49 -0.35 -1.36
N VAL A 58 0.35 -0.01 -0.76
CA VAL A 58 -0.95 -0.53 -1.19
C VAL A 58 -1.57 0.43 -2.19
N LEU A 59 -1.91 -0.09 -3.35
CA LEU A 59 -2.45 0.63 -4.49
C LEU A 59 -3.90 0.24 -4.72
N HIS A 60 -4.72 1.23 -5.10
CA HIS A 60 -6.11 1.05 -5.49
C HIS A 60 -6.33 1.43 -6.94
N LEU A 61 -7.13 0.65 -7.67
CA LEU A 61 -7.54 1.00 -9.03
C LEU A 61 -9.06 1.02 -9.14
N GLY A 62 -9.62 2.20 -9.42
CA GLY A 62 -11.06 2.40 -9.55
C GLY A 62 -11.44 3.87 -9.50
N ASP A 63 -12.74 4.13 -9.27
CA ASP A 63 -13.26 5.48 -9.10
C ASP A 63 -13.20 5.97 -7.64
N MET A 64 -13.55 7.25 -7.44
CA MET A 64 -13.56 7.90 -6.14
C MET A 64 -14.56 7.27 -5.14
N GLU A 65 -15.65 6.67 -5.62
CA GLU A 65 -16.60 6.00 -4.72
C GLU A 65 -16.00 4.69 -4.19
N SER A 66 -15.32 3.92 -5.05
CA SER A 66 -14.55 2.75 -4.68
C SER A 66 -13.42 3.10 -3.71
N ARG A 67 -12.67 4.18 -3.99
CA ARG A 67 -11.63 4.72 -3.10
C ARG A 67 -12.17 5.02 -1.70
N ARG A 68 -13.31 5.72 -1.59
CA ARG A 68 -13.94 6.04 -0.30
C ARG A 68 -14.39 4.79 0.47
N ARG A 69 -14.85 3.73 -0.21
CA ARG A 69 -15.17 2.46 0.45
C ARG A 69 -13.92 1.81 1.02
N VAL A 70 -12.84 1.78 0.25
CA VAL A 70 -11.53 1.26 0.68
C VAL A 70 -11.02 2.02 1.90
N GLU A 71 -11.02 3.35 1.86
CA GLU A 71 -10.54 4.18 2.97
C GLU A 71 -11.35 3.94 4.24
N ARG A 72 -12.68 3.82 4.14
CA ARG A 72 -13.55 3.50 5.27
C ARG A 72 -13.21 2.13 5.88
N VAL A 73 -13.16 1.09 5.04
CA VAL A 73 -12.83 -0.27 5.49
C VAL A 73 -11.44 -0.29 6.13
N ALA A 74 -10.43 0.34 5.52
CA ALA A 74 -9.08 0.39 6.05
C ALA A 74 -8.95 1.17 7.37
N VAL A 75 -9.86 2.11 7.65
CA VAL A 75 -9.95 2.79 8.96
C VAL A 75 -10.58 1.86 10.02
N ASP A 76 -11.58 1.08 9.63
CA ASP A 76 -12.28 0.15 10.53
C ASP A 76 -11.47 -1.14 10.81
N MET A 77 -10.43 -1.41 10.02
CA MET A 77 -9.51 -2.54 10.25
C MET A 77 -8.74 -2.36 11.57
N PRO A 78 -8.68 -3.39 12.43
CA PRO A 78 -7.93 -3.33 13.67
C PRO A 78 -6.45 -3.09 13.39
N GLN A 79 -5.82 -2.25 14.21
CA GLN A 79 -4.37 -2.11 14.19
C GLN A 79 -3.73 -3.36 14.81
N VAL A 80 -2.81 -3.97 14.09
CA VAL A 80 -2.03 -5.13 14.52
C VAL A 80 -0.55 -4.83 14.29
N GLU A 81 0.33 -5.54 15.00
CA GLU A 81 1.77 -5.34 14.85
C GLU A 81 2.30 -5.84 13.49
N ASN A 82 1.60 -6.78 12.85
CA ASN A 82 1.99 -7.33 11.54
C ASN A 82 0.74 -7.71 10.71
N PRO A 83 0.39 -6.97 9.64
CA PRO A 83 1.06 -5.75 9.19
C PRO A 83 0.60 -4.52 9.98
N MET A 84 1.52 -3.63 10.31
CA MET A 84 1.24 -2.32 10.89
C MET A 84 0.95 -1.31 9.78
N VAL A 85 -0.18 -0.60 9.87
CA VAL A 85 -0.49 0.51 8.94
C VAL A 85 0.30 1.73 9.37
N MET A 86 1.41 2.01 8.69
CA MET A 86 2.29 3.15 8.99
C MET A 86 1.62 4.48 8.66
N ARG A 87 1.00 4.56 7.48
CA ARG A 87 0.38 5.79 6.98
C ARG A 87 -0.76 5.50 6.03
N ARG A 88 -1.85 6.26 6.16
CA ARG A 88 -2.92 6.33 5.16
C ARG A 88 -2.68 7.54 4.27
N ILE A 89 -2.84 7.38 2.96
CA ILE A 89 -2.60 8.41 1.96
C ILE A 89 -3.94 9.00 1.52
N PRO A 90 -4.21 10.28 1.78
CA PRO A 90 -5.40 10.96 1.30
C PRO A 90 -5.50 10.92 -0.24
N ALA A 91 -6.71 10.91 -0.78
CA ALA A 91 -6.94 10.84 -2.23
C ALA A 91 -6.35 12.03 -3.03
N ASP A 92 -6.10 13.18 -2.38
CA ASP A 92 -5.48 14.37 -2.98
C ASP A 92 -3.95 14.40 -2.86
N SER A 93 -3.35 13.38 -2.22
CA SER A 93 -1.90 13.28 -2.06
C SER A 93 -1.28 12.49 -3.21
N PRO A 94 -0.36 13.08 -3.99
CA PRO A 94 0.31 12.37 -5.08
C PRO A 94 1.32 11.39 -4.49
N GLY A 95 0.91 10.13 -4.31
CA GLY A 95 1.85 9.04 -4.01
C GLY A 95 2.86 8.88 -5.14
N LEU A 96 4.13 8.65 -4.80
CA LEU A 96 5.24 8.59 -5.76
C LEU A 96 5.28 7.29 -6.58
N TYR A 97 4.48 6.29 -6.21
CA TYR A 97 4.65 4.92 -6.70
C TYR A 97 3.66 4.57 -7.82
N ARG A 98 4.03 4.94 -9.05
CA ARG A 98 3.39 4.48 -10.30
C ARG A 98 4.46 4.28 -11.37
N LYS A 99 4.37 3.20 -12.16
CA LYS A 99 5.26 2.96 -13.30
C LYS A 99 5.03 4.05 -14.37
N GLY A 100 6.09 4.78 -14.73
CA GLY A 100 6.05 5.82 -15.78
C GLY A 100 5.98 7.26 -15.29
N VAL A 101 5.96 7.48 -13.97
CA VAL A 101 6.17 8.83 -13.40
C VAL A 101 7.65 9.18 -13.51
N THR A 102 8.01 9.98 -14.51
CA THR A 102 9.38 10.46 -14.73
C THR A 102 9.67 11.77 -14.00
N GLU A 103 8.63 12.56 -13.73
CA GLU A 103 8.71 13.77 -12.91
C GLU A 103 8.02 13.53 -11.57
N THR A 104 8.78 13.67 -10.49
CA THR A 104 8.24 13.63 -9.13
C THR A 104 7.26 14.79 -8.94
N PRO A 105 5.98 14.53 -8.62
CA PRO A 105 5.03 15.60 -8.30
C PRO A 105 5.58 16.47 -7.17
N LYS A 106 5.32 17.79 -7.24
CA LYS A 106 5.96 18.81 -6.38
C LYS A 106 5.75 18.62 -4.86
N ASN A 107 4.90 17.69 -4.44
CA ASN A 107 4.59 17.36 -3.05
C ASN A 107 4.47 15.85 -2.82
N ALA A 108 5.13 15.05 -3.66
CA ALA A 108 5.03 13.61 -3.53
C ALA A 108 5.79 13.13 -2.30
N ILE A 109 5.20 12.15 -1.62
CA ILE A 109 5.76 11.59 -0.38
C ILE A 109 6.60 10.38 -0.76
N ALA A 110 7.91 10.46 -0.52
CA ALA A 110 8.78 9.29 -0.51
C ALA A 110 8.65 8.58 0.83
N ALA A 111 8.67 7.24 0.82
CA ALA A 111 8.65 6.44 2.04
C ALA A 111 9.70 5.32 1.93
N PHE A 112 10.53 5.19 2.95
CA PHE A 112 11.51 4.12 3.07
C PHE A 112 11.78 3.83 4.55
N MET A 113 12.26 2.61 4.81
CA MET A 113 12.86 2.23 6.09
C MET A 113 14.33 2.66 6.09
N ASP A 114 14.72 3.46 7.09
CA ASP A 114 16.12 3.80 7.30
C ASP A 114 16.90 2.51 7.63
N PRO A 115 17.94 2.15 6.85
CA PRO A 115 18.65 0.89 7.04
C PRO A 115 19.54 0.86 8.29
N VAL A 116 19.80 2.00 8.92
CA VAL A 116 20.63 2.16 10.11
C VAL A 116 19.77 2.17 11.37
N SER A 117 18.69 2.96 11.40
CA SER A 117 17.83 3.05 12.58
C SER A 117 16.67 2.05 12.57
N GLY A 118 16.29 1.52 11.41
CA GLY A 118 15.06 0.75 11.24
C GLY A 118 13.79 1.60 11.39
N GLU A 119 13.93 2.93 11.48
CA GLU A 119 12.81 3.85 11.60
C GLU A 119 12.29 4.25 10.23
N GLN A 120 11.00 4.60 10.20
CA GLN A 120 10.35 5.12 9.01
C GLN A 120 10.81 6.54 8.69
N ALA A 121 11.16 6.79 7.44
CA ALA A 121 11.45 8.12 6.92
C ALA A 121 10.47 8.50 5.81
N PHE A 122 9.93 9.72 5.90
CA PHE A 122 9.09 10.33 4.88
C PHE A 122 9.73 11.65 4.42
N ILE A 123 9.93 11.83 3.12
CA ILE A 123 10.48 13.07 2.53
C ILE A 123 9.55 13.60 1.45
#